data_AF-A0A933HT53-F1
#
_entry.id   AF-A0A933HT53-F1
#
_cell.length_a   1.000
_cell.length_b   1.000
_cell.length_c   1.000
_cell.angle_alpha   90.00
_cell.angle_beta   90.00
_cell.angle_gamma   90.00
#
_symmetry.space_group_name_H-M   'P 1'
#
loop_
_entity.id
_entity.type
_entity.pdbx_description
1 polymer ?
#
loop_
_entity_poly.entity_id
_entity_poly.type
_entity_poly.pdbx_seq_one_letter_code
_entity_poly.pdbx_strand_id
1 'polypeptide(L)'
;MEYSREVVRTARSEASAGGLNPSLVTAQHLWDALSESGVKFITNPNNPYETVSEDPSFPVDYTQFPRDTLKLKSGQCDDLSTLLAALLESSRVRSALLDFPGHMALMFDTETDDPLEVGLPAEDLVPHDGTYWVPVEATMVGRPLNEAVRKAAYAYRTEDAKGAVKVIDARRAWAAFEPATLPRTEWAPEVPAAEERHKRSKTGLAFWAKERYRFLKAHFQELIKKNPQDLEALNELGVLEHEAGNKGDARKRFGQVLAIDNGDASAWNNLGTLEFLAGDFAAAEADYLKATGADPADPEAWLNLTRCALKLMNPEKAKQYSAKAVSLDPGLAPAVETWLK
;
A
#
# COMPACT_ATOMS: atom_id res chain seq x y z
N MET A 1 -12.98 4.21 -16.34
CA MET A 1 -12.06 3.11 -16.70
C MET A 1 -10.76 3.62 -17.31
N GLU A 2 -10.77 4.49 -18.32
CA GLU A 2 -9.52 5.00 -18.92
C GLU A 2 -8.76 5.96 -17.99
N TYR A 3 -9.47 6.90 -17.34
CA TYR A 3 -8.87 7.84 -16.38
C TYR A 3 -8.10 7.12 -15.25
N SER A 4 -8.77 6.22 -14.53
CA SER A 4 -8.16 5.52 -13.39
C SER A 4 -6.99 4.65 -13.84
N ARG A 5 -7.12 3.92 -14.96
CA ARG A 5 -6.03 3.12 -15.54
C ARG A 5 -4.77 3.93 -15.84
N GLU A 6 -4.92 5.13 -16.42
CA GLU A 6 -3.78 6.00 -16.74
C GLU A 6 -3.17 6.60 -15.47
N VAL A 7 -3.99 6.93 -14.47
CA VAL A 7 -3.53 7.48 -13.19
C VAL A 7 -2.70 6.45 -12.41
N VAL A 8 -3.17 5.21 -12.31
CA VAL A 8 -2.57 4.19 -11.44
C VAL A 8 -1.53 3.31 -12.14
N ARG A 9 -1.11 3.67 -13.35
CA ARG A 9 -0.23 2.86 -14.21
C ARG A 9 1.07 2.44 -13.52
N THR A 10 1.65 3.30 -12.69
CA THR A 10 2.91 3.03 -11.95
C THR A 10 2.70 2.63 -10.50
N ALA A 11 1.45 2.58 -10.01
CA ALA A 11 1.14 2.39 -8.60
C ALA A 11 1.70 1.08 -8.04
N ARG A 12 1.56 -0.04 -8.78
CA ARG A 12 2.06 -1.34 -8.33
C ARG A 12 3.59 -1.39 -8.20
N SER A 13 4.32 -0.84 -9.16
CA SER A 13 5.78 -0.79 -9.11
C SER A 13 6.28 0.11 -7.98
N GLU A 14 5.60 1.21 -7.72
CA GLU A 14 5.96 2.14 -6.65
C GLU A 14 5.62 1.60 -5.25
N ALA A 15 4.51 0.88 -5.12
CA ALA A 15 4.15 0.16 -3.90
C ALA A 15 5.23 -0.85 -3.51
N SER A 16 5.63 -1.69 -4.47
CA SER A 16 6.73 -2.65 -4.27
C SER A 16 8.05 -1.96 -3.94
N ALA A 17 8.40 -0.87 -4.62
CA ALA A 17 9.66 -0.15 -4.36
C ALA A 17 9.69 0.56 -2.99
N GLY A 18 8.53 0.99 -2.48
CA GLY A 18 8.42 1.70 -1.21
C GLY A 18 8.09 0.80 -0.01
N GLY A 19 7.88 -0.50 -0.21
CA GLY A 19 7.36 -1.40 0.83
C GLY A 19 5.99 -0.96 1.35
N LEU A 20 5.18 -0.30 0.50
CA LEU A 20 3.86 0.23 0.87
C LEU A 20 2.75 -0.69 0.38
N ASN A 21 1.65 -0.72 1.12
CA ASN A 21 0.45 -1.44 0.70
C ASN A 21 -0.04 -0.97 -0.69
N PRO A 22 -0.28 -1.88 -1.65
CA PRO A 22 -0.68 -1.50 -3.01
C PRO A 22 -1.98 -0.69 -3.09
N SER A 23 -2.99 -1.01 -2.27
CA SER A 23 -4.25 -0.25 -2.24
C SER A 23 -4.04 1.18 -1.76
N LEU A 24 -3.18 1.38 -0.75
CA LEU A 24 -2.82 2.71 -0.26
C LEU A 24 -2.11 3.54 -1.36
N VAL A 25 -1.17 2.94 -2.09
CA VAL A 25 -0.49 3.63 -3.20
C VAL A 25 -1.45 3.97 -4.34
N THR A 26 -2.35 3.04 -4.69
CA THR A 26 -3.41 3.30 -5.66
C THR A 26 -4.32 4.44 -5.23
N ALA A 27 -4.78 4.45 -3.97
CA ALA A 27 -5.59 5.53 -3.42
C ALA A 27 -4.85 6.88 -3.43
N GLN A 28 -3.56 6.90 -3.08
CA GLN A 28 -2.71 8.09 -3.14
C GLN A 28 -2.68 8.70 -4.55
N HIS A 29 -2.43 7.88 -5.58
CA HIS A 29 -2.39 8.36 -6.96
C HIS A 29 -3.74 8.90 -7.44
N LEU A 30 -4.83 8.21 -7.12
CA LEU A 30 -6.18 8.67 -7.47
C LEU A 30 -6.52 9.99 -6.78
N TRP A 31 -6.21 10.10 -5.49
CA TRP A 31 -6.43 11.31 -4.69
C TRP A 31 -5.67 12.52 -5.22
N ASP A 32 -4.40 12.32 -5.57
CA ASP A 32 -3.55 13.37 -6.12
C ASP A 32 -3.98 13.77 -7.52
N ALA A 33 -4.39 12.81 -8.36
CA ALA A 33 -4.94 13.11 -9.68
C ALA A 33 -6.22 13.94 -9.60
N LEU A 34 -7.15 13.62 -8.68
CA LEU A 34 -8.34 14.44 -8.45
C LEU A 34 -7.99 15.87 -8.04
N SER A 35 -7.02 15.99 -7.15
CA SER A 35 -6.55 17.28 -6.65
C SER A 35 -5.91 18.12 -7.76
N GLU A 36 -5.07 17.53 -8.61
CA GLU A 36 -4.44 18.19 -9.76
C GLU A 36 -5.42 18.46 -10.91
N SER A 37 -6.48 17.65 -11.04
CA SER A 37 -7.59 17.93 -11.96
C SER A 37 -8.39 19.18 -11.55
N GLY A 38 -8.18 19.70 -10.33
CA GLY A 38 -8.84 20.87 -9.79
C GLY A 38 -10.22 20.59 -9.21
N VAL A 39 -10.51 19.32 -8.85
CA VAL A 39 -11.76 18.93 -8.20
C VAL A 39 -11.81 19.55 -6.81
N LYS A 40 -12.96 20.17 -6.47
CA LYS A 40 -13.15 20.89 -5.20
C LYS A 40 -14.43 20.47 -4.50
N PHE A 41 -14.37 20.48 -3.17
CA PHE A 41 -15.59 20.45 -2.36
C PHE A 41 -16.34 21.79 -2.45
N ILE A 42 -17.65 21.70 -2.64
CA ILE A 42 -18.57 22.83 -2.55
C ILE A 42 -19.70 22.48 -1.59
N THR A 43 -20.06 23.40 -0.72
CA THR A 43 -21.28 23.30 0.07
C THR A 43 -22.44 23.90 -0.72
N ASN A 44 -23.58 23.21 -0.80
CA ASN A 44 -24.78 23.80 -1.36
C ASN A 44 -25.35 24.82 -0.35
N PRO A 45 -25.40 26.12 -0.67
CA PRO A 45 -25.88 27.14 0.28
C PRO A 45 -27.38 27.02 0.58
N ASN A 46 -28.16 26.32 -0.26
CA ASN A 46 -29.60 26.18 -0.07
C ASN A 46 -29.97 24.90 0.70
N ASN A 47 -29.26 23.79 0.43
CA ASN A 47 -29.52 22.47 1.01
C ASN A 47 -28.20 21.77 1.41
N PRO A 48 -27.53 22.17 2.51
CA PRO A 48 -26.33 21.48 2.96
C PRO A 48 -26.66 20.05 3.44
N TYR A 49 -25.88 19.06 3.02
CA TYR A 49 -26.06 17.64 3.41
C TYR A 49 -26.18 17.45 4.94
N GLU A 50 -25.35 18.15 5.72
CA GLU A 50 -25.38 18.14 7.19
C GLU A 50 -26.76 18.48 7.76
N THR A 51 -27.49 19.39 7.12
CA THR A 51 -28.80 19.87 7.56
C THR A 51 -29.94 18.99 7.04
N VAL A 52 -29.75 18.37 5.87
CA VAL A 52 -30.81 17.71 5.10
C VAL A 52 -30.86 16.20 5.34
N SER A 53 -29.73 15.57 5.62
CA SER A 53 -29.64 14.11 5.83
C SER A 53 -30.48 13.60 7.01
N GLU A 54 -30.77 14.45 8.00
CA GLU A 54 -31.57 14.09 9.17
C GLU A 54 -33.05 14.52 9.07
N ASP A 55 -33.44 15.27 8.04
CA ASP A 55 -34.81 15.78 7.87
C ASP A 55 -35.62 14.93 6.86
N PRO A 56 -36.58 14.10 7.32
CA PRO A 56 -37.39 13.25 6.44
C PRO A 56 -38.37 14.04 5.54
N SER A 57 -38.49 15.35 5.70
CA SER A 57 -39.36 16.22 4.88
C SER A 57 -38.66 16.82 3.66
N PHE A 58 -37.34 16.66 3.54
CA PHE A 58 -36.59 17.21 2.41
C PHE A 58 -36.63 16.31 1.16
N PRO A 59 -36.64 16.89 -0.05
CA PRO A 59 -36.59 16.14 -1.30
C PRO A 59 -35.28 15.37 -1.41
N VAL A 60 -35.37 14.18 -2.04
CA VAL A 60 -34.26 13.29 -2.42
C VAL A 60 -33.07 14.11 -2.93
N ASP A 61 -31.94 14.03 -2.23
CA ASP A 61 -30.68 14.63 -2.67
C ASP A 61 -30.21 13.96 -3.97
N TYR A 62 -29.74 14.74 -4.93
CA TYR A 62 -29.30 14.23 -6.22
C TYR A 62 -27.79 14.07 -6.20
N THR A 63 -27.34 12.83 -6.09
CA THR A 63 -25.93 12.49 -6.24
C THR A 63 -25.52 12.54 -7.71
N GLN A 64 -24.50 13.33 -8.01
CA GLN A 64 -23.90 13.43 -9.33
C GLN A 64 -23.23 12.10 -9.72
N PHE A 65 -23.29 11.77 -11.02
CA PHE A 65 -22.47 10.67 -11.51
C PHE A 65 -20.99 11.06 -11.47
N PRO A 66 -20.07 10.09 -11.26
CA PRO A 66 -18.62 10.36 -11.24
C PRO A 66 -18.11 11.16 -12.44
N ARG A 67 -18.67 10.91 -13.64
CA ARG A 67 -18.30 11.66 -14.85
C ARG A 67 -18.72 13.14 -14.79
N ASP A 68 -19.85 13.42 -14.16
CA ASP A 68 -20.40 14.77 -14.06
C ASP A 68 -19.59 15.55 -13.01
N THR A 69 -19.24 14.93 -11.88
CA THR A 69 -18.33 15.50 -10.89
C THR A 69 -16.95 15.82 -11.48
N LEU A 70 -16.38 14.92 -12.30
CA LEU A 70 -15.13 15.17 -13.01
C LEU A 70 -15.25 16.32 -14.03
N LYS A 71 -16.38 16.44 -14.72
CA LYS A 71 -16.64 17.51 -15.68
C LYS A 71 -16.83 18.86 -15.01
N LEU A 72 -17.60 18.91 -13.92
CA LEU A 72 -17.88 20.11 -13.14
C LEU A 72 -16.71 20.50 -12.23
N LYS A 73 -15.77 19.58 -11.99
CA LYS A 73 -14.63 19.74 -11.08
C LYS A 73 -15.07 20.18 -9.67
N SER A 74 -16.27 19.80 -9.27
CA SER A 74 -16.82 20.13 -7.98
C SER A 74 -17.96 19.19 -7.59
N GLY A 75 -18.16 19.02 -6.29
CA GLY A 75 -19.24 18.20 -5.74
C GLY A 75 -19.41 18.40 -4.23
N GLN A 76 -20.55 17.95 -3.73
CA GLN A 76 -20.85 17.82 -2.30
C GLN A 76 -20.22 16.54 -1.73
N CYS A 77 -20.55 16.22 -0.47
CA CYS A 77 -19.98 15.07 0.24
C CYS A 77 -20.28 13.74 -0.47
N ASP A 78 -21.52 13.54 -0.91
CA ASP A 78 -21.99 12.36 -1.62
C ASP A 78 -21.40 12.25 -3.03
N ASP A 79 -21.31 13.35 -3.76
CA ASP A 79 -20.69 13.42 -5.09
C ASP A 79 -19.22 12.98 -5.05
N LEU A 80 -18.45 13.54 -4.11
CA LEU A 80 -17.01 13.28 -3.99
C LEU A 80 -16.75 11.86 -3.47
N SER A 81 -17.55 11.38 -2.52
CA SER A 81 -17.46 10.02 -2.01
C SER A 81 -17.79 9.00 -3.10
N THR A 82 -18.84 9.27 -3.89
CA THR A 82 -19.23 8.44 -5.04
C THR A 82 -18.18 8.43 -6.14
N LEU A 83 -17.60 9.59 -6.48
CA LEU A 83 -16.50 9.69 -7.43
C LEU A 83 -15.29 8.87 -6.97
N LEU A 84 -14.86 9.03 -5.72
CA LEU A 84 -13.68 8.33 -5.21
C LEU A 84 -13.93 6.81 -5.11
N ALA A 85 -15.10 6.38 -4.65
CA ALA A 85 -15.50 4.96 -4.66
C ALA A 85 -15.42 4.37 -6.08
N ALA A 86 -16.00 5.05 -7.08
CA ALA A 86 -15.97 4.58 -8.46
C ALA A 86 -14.54 4.48 -9.04
N LEU A 87 -13.66 5.40 -8.66
CA LEU A 87 -12.25 5.38 -9.07
C LEU A 87 -11.48 4.22 -8.43
N LEU A 88 -11.69 3.96 -7.14
CA LEU A 88 -11.08 2.83 -6.43
C LEU A 88 -11.57 1.49 -6.98
N GLU A 89 -12.89 1.30 -7.10
CA GLU A 89 -13.47 0.06 -7.62
C GLU A 89 -13.01 -0.23 -9.05
N SER A 90 -12.96 0.80 -9.91
CA SER A 90 -12.44 0.63 -11.28
C SER A 90 -10.93 0.38 -11.33
N SER A 91 -10.22 0.60 -10.22
CA SER A 91 -8.81 0.28 -10.02
C SER A 91 -8.60 -1.04 -9.25
N ARG A 92 -9.69 -1.81 -9.04
CA ARG A 92 -9.75 -3.06 -8.28
C ARG A 92 -9.52 -2.95 -6.78
N VAL A 93 -9.55 -1.75 -6.22
CA VAL A 93 -9.52 -1.56 -4.76
C VAL A 93 -10.95 -1.55 -4.24
N ARG A 94 -11.27 -2.45 -3.29
CA ARG A 94 -12.61 -2.48 -2.68
C ARG A 94 -12.85 -1.20 -1.88
N SER A 95 -14.08 -0.72 -1.90
CA SER A 95 -14.49 0.49 -1.21
C SER A 95 -15.85 0.33 -0.51
N ALA A 96 -16.03 1.10 0.55
CA ALA A 96 -17.26 1.15 1.32
C ALA A 96 -17.54 2.59 1.74
N LEU A 97 -18.82 2.97 1.77
CA LEU A 97 -19.24 4.24 2.34
C LEU A 97 -19.41 4.08 3.85
N LEU A 98 -19.01 5.12 4.58
CA LEU A 98 -19.22 5.29 6.01
C LEU A 98 -20.30 6.35 6.19
N ASP A 99 -21.47 5.92 6.62
CA ASP A 99 -22.61 6.78 6.90
C ASP A 99 -22.62 7.10 8.40
N PHE A 100 -22.45 8.39 8.71
CA PHE A 100 -22.49 8.95 10.06
C PHE A 100 -23.70 9.89 10.18
N PRO A 101 -24.23 10.12 11.40
CA PRO A 101 -25.21 11.19 11.60
C PRO A 101 -24.67 12.53 11.09
N GLY A 102 -25.34 13.13 10.12
CA GLY A 102 -24.99 14.42 9.51
C GLY A 102 -23.75 14.44 8.60
N HIS A 103 -23.04 13.32 8.40
CA HIS A 103 -21.78 13.32 7.67
C HIS A 103 -21.50 11.99 6.98
N MET A 104 -20.77 11.99 5.87
CA MET A 104 -20.38 10.76 5.19
C MET A 104 -18.88 10.75 4.90
N ALA A 105 -18.29 9.56 4.93
CA ALA A 105 -16.96 9.33 4.42
C ALA A 105 -16.93 8.07 3.56
N LEU A 106 -15.74 7.74 3.09
CA LEU A 106 -15.42 6.54 2.35
C LEU A 106 -14.34 5.78 3.12
N MET A 107 -14.23 4.48 2.92
CA MET A 107 -13.00 3.75 3.20
C MET A 107 -12.65 2.77 2.08
N PHE A 108 -11.39 2.34 2.03
CA PHE A 108 -10.91 1.37 1.06
C PHE A 108 -10.15 0.23 1.73
N ASP A 109 -10.24 -0.96 1.15
CA ASP A 109 -9.64 -2.19 1.68
C ASP A 109 -8.14 -2.26 1.39
N THR A 110 -7.36 -2.68 2.39
CA THR A 110 -5.92 -2.95 2.26
C THR A 110 -5.61 -4.39 1.84
N GLU A 111 -6.62 -5.26 1.79
CA GLU A 111 -6.54 -6.67 1.40
C GLU A 111 -5.74 -7.57 2.36
N THR A 112 -5.43 -7.09 3.57
CA THR A 112 -4.72 -7.84 4.61
C THR A 112 -5.41 -7.71 5.96
N ASP A 113 -5.30 -8.76 6.77
CA ASP A 113 -5.77 -8.83 8.16
C ASP A 113 -4.63 -8.59 9.17
N ASP A 114 -3.44 -8.19 8.70
CA ASP A 114 -2.30 -7.84 9.53
C ASP A 114 -1.98 -6.32 9.41
N PRO A 115 -2.11 -5.53 10.49
CA PRO A 115 -1.78 -4.11 10.45
C PRO A 115 -0.28 -3.84 10.19
N LEU A 116 0.61 -4.80 10.47
CA LEU A 116 2.04 -4.69 10.18
C LEU A 116 2.31 -4.76 8.66
N GLU A 117 1.56 -5.60 7.93
CA GLU A 117 1.61 -5.64 6.47
C GLU A 117 1.05 -4.36 5.84
N VAL A 118 0.00 -3.76 6.44
CA VAL A 118 -0.47 -2.43 6.03
C VAL A 118 0.62 -1.38 6.26
N GLY A 119 1.33 -1.49 7.39
CA GLY A 119 2.38 -0.56 7.79
C GLY A 119 1.83 0.75 8.32
N LEU A 120 0.60 0.78 8.83
CA LEU A 120 -0.03 1.96 9.43
C LEU A 120 -0.47 1.66 10.86
N PRO A 121 -0.47 2.66 11.75
CA PRO A 121 -0.92 2.46 13.11
C PRO A 121 -2.44 2.22 13.16
N ALA A 122 -2.89 1.50 14.18
CA ALA A 122 -4.29 1.10 14.31
C ALA A 122 -5.26 2.30 14.36
N GLU A 123 -4.83 3.47 14.83
CA GLU A 123 -5.63 4.70 14.77
C GLU A 123 -5.85 5.27 13.36
N ASP A 124 -5.22 4.74 12.33
CA ASP A 124 -5.49 5.14 10.94
C ASP A 124 -6.27 4.04 10.19
N LEU A 125 -6.66 2.96 10.87
CA LEU A 125 -7.28 1.77 10.27
C LEU A 125 -8.65 1.44 10.87
N VAL A 126 -9.49 0.80 10.07
CA VAL A 126 -10.82 0.29 10.43
C VAL A 126 -10.86 -1.21 10.17
N PRO A 127 -11.03 -2.07 11.18
CA PRO A 127 -11.27 -3.49 10.97
C PRO A 127 -12.66 -3.70 10.35
N HIS A 128 -12.72 -4.29 9.15
CA HIS A 128 -13.98 -4.57 8.48
C HIS A 128 -13.85 -5.77 7.54
N ASP A 129 -14.85 -6.66 7.55
CA ASP A 129 -14.91 -7.82 6.65
C ASP A 129 -13.67 -8.73 6.67
N GLY A 130 -13.05 -8.86 7.84
CA GLY A 130 -11.86 -9.70 8.04
C GLY A 130 -10.55 -9.08 7.54
N THR A 131 -10.54 -7.83 7.09
CA THR A 131 -9.32 -7.10 6.70
C THR A 131 -9.28 -5.71 7.35
N TYR A 132 -8.17 -5.00 7.19
CA TYR A 132 -8.05 -3.60 7.58
C TYR A 132 -8.37 -2.65 6.42
N TRP A 133 -9.10 -1.59 6.71
CA TRP A 133 -9.54 -0.59 5.76
C TRP A 133 -9.03 0.78 6.16
N VAL A 134 -8.76 1.65 5.18
CA VAL A 134 -8.31 3.02 5.39
C VAL A 134 -9.47 3.98 5.10
N PRO A 135 -10.00 4.69 6.10
CA PRO A 135 -11.05 5.68 5.90
C PRO A 135 -10.48 6.96 5.28
N VAL A 136 -11.29 7.69 4.50
CA VAL A 136 -10.92 8.90 3.77
C VAL A 136 -12.07 9.89 3.79
N GLU A 137 -11.79 11.11 4.22
CA GLU A 137 -12.69 12.25 4.13
C GLU A 137 -12.68 12.82 2.71
N ALA A 138 -13.65 12.45 1.87
CA ALA A 138 -13.67 12.88 0.47
C ALA A 138 -13.80 14.40 0.30
N THR A 139 -14.43 15.10 1.24
CA THR A 139 -14.58 16.57 1.20
C THR A 139 -13.25 17.32 1.32
N MET A 140 -12.19 16.64 1.75
CA MET A 140 -10.85 17.21 1.84
C MET A 140 -10.06 17.13 0.53
N VAL A 141 -10.68 16.77 -0.59
CA VAL A 141 -10.03 16.77 -1.91
C VAL A 141 -9.26 18.08 -2.16
N GLY A 142 -8.02 17.98 -2.65
CA GLY A 142 -7.08 19.10 -2.73
C GLY A 142 -6.12 19.24 -1.55
N ARG A 143 -6.43 18.66 -0.38
CA ARG A 143 -5.51 18.52 0.77
C ARG A 143 -4.65 17.25 0.63
N PRO A 144 -3.57 17.09 1.42
CA PRO A 144 -2.85 15.82 1.48
C PRO A 144 -3.73 14.65 1.95
N LEU A 145 -3.62 13.48 1.31
CA LEU A 145 -4.46 12.30 1.62
C LEU A 145 -4.36 11.90 3.10
N ASN A 146 -3.18 11.97 3.69
CA ASN A 146 -2.97 11.64 5.11
C ASN A 146 -3.77 12.51 6.08
N GLU A 147 -4.07 13.78 5.73
CA GLU A 147 -4.96 14.62 6.54
C GLU A 147 -6.41 14.13 6.43
N ALA A 148 -6.86 13.76 5.22
CA ALA A 148 -8.18 13.21 4.97
C ALA A 148 -8.38 11.86 5.67
N VAL A 149 -7.35 11.01 5.70
CA VAL A 149 -7.35 9.74 6.41
C VAL A 149 -7.52 9.95 7.91
N ARG A 150 -6.68 10.78 8.52
CA ARG A 150 -6.72 11.04 9.96
C ARG A 150 -8.05 11.64 10.41
N LYS A 151 -8.62 12.56 9.63
CA LYS A 151 -9.93 13.15 9.95
C LYS A 151 -11.04 12.08 9.90
N ALA A 152 -11.08 11.27 8.85
CA ALA A 152 -12.09 10.22 8.72
C ALA A 152 -11.92 9.11 9.76
N ALA A 153 -10.68 8.71 10.09
CA ALA A 153 -10.41 7.72 11.13
C ALA A 153 -10.86 8.22 12.52
N TYR A 154 -10.62 9.50 12.82
CA TYR A 154 -11.12 10.14 14.04
C TYR A 154 -12.65 10.16 14.10
N ALA A 155 -13.31 10.57 13.01
CA ALA A 155 -14.78 10.58 12.92
C ALA A 155 -15.35 9.18 13.10
N TYR A 156 -14.78 8.18 12.39
CA TYR A 156 -15.17 6.78 12.52
C TYR A 156 -15.11 6.31 13.97
N ARG A 157 -13.96 6.46 14.66
CA ARG A 157 -13.84 6.02 16.06
C ARG A 157 -14.83 6.70 17.00
N THR A 158 -15.08 7.99 16.76
CA THR A 158 -15.97 8.79 17.61
C THR A 158 -17.42 8.33 17.46
N GLU A 159 -17.87 8.06 16.25
CA GLU A 159 -19.25 7.63 15.98
C GLU A 159 -19.45 6.13 16.19
N ASP A 160 -18.42 5.31 15.95
CA ASP A 160 -18.47 3.85 16.14
C ASP A 160 -18.55 3.50 17.62
N ALA A 161 -17.87 4.28 18.49
CA ALA A 161 -18.03 4.18 19.94
C ALA A 161 -19.47 4.42 20.43
N LYS A 162 -20.32 5.06 19.60
CA LYS A 162 -21.76 5.27 19.86
C LYS A 162 -22.65 4.25 19.15
N GLY A 163 -22.07 3.35 18.34
CA GLY A 163 -22.82 2.45 17.46
C GLY A 163 -23.55 3.17 16.33
N ALA A 164 -23.10 4.37 15.96
CA ALA A 164 -23.79 5.25 15.01
C ALA A 164 -23.25 5.14 13.57
N VAL A 165 -22.24 4.31 13.32
CA VAL A 165 -21.67 4.13 11.97
C VAL A 165 -22.40 3.03 11.24
N LYS A 166 -22.89 3.36 10.04
CA LYS A 166 -23.37 2.37 9.09
C LYS A 166 -22.37 2.20 7.96
N VAL A 167 -21.87 0.99 7.81
CA VAL A 167 -20.95 0.64 6.71
C VAL A 167 -21.76 0.11 5.53
N ILE A 168 -21.54 0.69 4.35
CA ILE A 168 -22.18 0.30 3.10
C ILE A 168 -21.10 -0.16 2.12
N ASP A 169 -20.84 -1.46 2.06
CA ASP A 169 -19.92 -2.07 1.09
C ASP A 169 -20.45 -1.86 -0.35
N ALA A 170 -19.63 -1.25 -1.20
CA ALA A 170 -20.06 -0.85 -2.55
C ALA A 170 -20.45 -2.05 -3.41
N ARG A 171 -19.70 -3.16 -3.35
CA ARG A 171 -19.94 -4.35 -4.17
C ARG A 171 -21.17 -5.12 -3.69
N ARG A 172 -21.39 -5.21 -2.38
CA ARG A 172 -22.62 -5.79 -1.82
C ARG A 172 -23.84 -4.92 -2.14
N ALA A 173 -23.69 -3.60 -2.07
CA ALA A 173 -24.75 -2.67 -2.41
C ALA A 173 -25.20 -2.81 -3.88
N TRP A 174 -24.29 -3.07 -4.82
CA TRP A 174 -24.64 -3.28 -6.23
C TRP A 174 -25.60 -4.44 -6.50
N ALA A 175 -25.65 -5.44 -5.61
CA ALA A 175 -26.62 -6.54 -5.73
C ALA A 175 -28.06 -6.08 -5.43
N ALA A 176 -28.23 -5.05 -4.61
CA ALA A 176 -29.53 -4.47 -4.26
C ALA A 176 -29.86 -3.20 -5.07
N PHE A 177 -28.82 -2.44 -5.44
CA PHE A 177 -28.90 -1.17 -6.14
C PHE A 177 -28.03 -1.25 -7.40
N GLU A 178 -28.63 -1.69 -8.51
CA GLU A 178 -27.88 -1.88 -9.76
C GLU A 178 -27.17 -0.58 -10.17
N PRO A 179 -25.89 -0.66 -10.60
CA PRO A 179 -25.17 0.51 -11.10
C PRO A 179 -25.91 1.17 -12.26
N ALA A 180 -26.08 2.48 -12.19
CA ALA A 180 -26.69 3.24 -13.27
C ALA A 180 -25.89 3.10 -14.57
N THR A 181 -26.55 2.64 -15.64
CA THR A 181 -25.94 2.58 -16.97
C THR A 181 -26.09 3.92 -17.66
N LEU A 182 -24.96 4.60 -17.88
CA LEU A 182 -24.95 5.90 -18.54
C LEU A 182 -24.80 5.77 -20.06
N PRO A 183 -25.46 6.64 -20.86
CA PRO A 183 -25.24 6.69 -22.29
C PRO A 183 -23.77 6.95 -22.64
N ARG A 184 -23.31 6.37 -23.75
CA ARG A 184 -21.97 6.64 -24.31
C ARG A 184 -21.84 8.14 -24.58
N THR A 185 -20.64 8.66 -24.35
CA THR A 185 -20.29 10.06 -24.57
C THR A 185 -18.93 10.15 -25.24
N GLU A 186 -18.75 11.16 -26.09
CA GLU A 186 -17.44 11.50 -26.67
C GLU A 186 -16.55 12.28 -25.69
N TRP A 187 -17.13 12.79 -24.61
CA TRP A 187 -16.37 13.48 -23.57
C TRP A 187 -15.52 12.49 -22.78
N ALA A 188 -14.24 12.79 -22.64
CA ALA A 188 -13.32 12.09 -21.75
C ALA A 188 -12.74 13.09 -20.73
N PRO A 189 -12.56 12.67 -19.46
CA PRO A 189 -11.91 13.51 -18.47
C PRO A 189 -10.44 13.73 -18.84
N GLU A 190 -9.98 14.97 -18.71
CA GLU A 190 -8.56 15.30 -18.86
C GLU A 190 -7.78 14.72 -17.67
N VAL A 191 -6.81 13.86 -17.96
CA VAL A 191 -5.87 13.34 -16.96
C VAL A 191 -4.76 14.37 -16.77
N PRO A 192 -4.46 14.81 -15.54
CA PRO A 192 -3.37 15.75 -15.30
C PRO A 192 -2.04 15.20 -15.82
N ALA A 193 -1.17 16.11 -16.26
CA ALA A 193 0.13 15.77 -16.80
C ALA A 193 0.90 14.84 -15.83
N ALA A 194 1.57 13.82 -16.38
CA ALA A 194 2.26 12.81 -15.58
C ALA A 194 3.28 13.43 -14.62
N GLU A 195 3.96 14.50 -15.03
CA GLU A 195 4.94 15.22 -14.19
C GLU A 195 4.32 15.80 -12.92
N GLU A 196 3.19 16.52 -13.01
CA GLU A 196 2.52 17.11 -11.85
C GLU A 196 1.94 16.03 -10.93
N ARG A 197 1.34 14.97 -11.50
CA ARG A 197 0.88 13.82 -10.71
C ARG A 197 2.03 13.16 -9.96
N HIS A 198 3.13 12.84 -10.65
CA HIS A 198 4.28 12.19 -10.03
C HIS A 198 4.90 13.05 -8.94
N LYS A 199 4.97 14.37 -9.14
CA LYS A 199 5.49 15.30 -8.13
C LYS A 199 4.67 15.24 -6.85
N ARG A 200 3.34 15.29 -6.96
CA ARG A 200 2.44 15.23 -5.80
C ARG A 200 2.42 13.86 -5.14
N SER A 201 2.28 12.79 -5.93
CA SER A 201 2.33 11.40 -5.45
C SER A 201 3.64 11.10 -4.72
N LYS A 202 4.78 11.59 -5.24
CA LYS A 202 6.07 11.40 -4.56
C LYS A 202 6.07 11.98 -3.14
N THR A 203 5.46 13.14 -2.92
CA THR A 203 5.35 13.73 -1.57
C THR A 203 4.45 12.88 -0.66
N GLY A 204 3.29 12.43 -1.16
CA GLY A 204 2.38 11.57 -0.39
C GLY A 204 2.98 10.21 -0.06
N LEU A 205 3.61 9.54 -1.03
CA LEU A 205 4.27 8.25 -0.82
C LEU A 205 5.47 8.36 0.13
N ALA A 206 6.25 9.44 0.04
CA ALA A 206 7.34 9.69 1.00
C ALA A 206 6.81 9.90 2.43
N PHE A 207 5.64 10.52 2.58
CA PHE A 207 4.97 10.61 3.87
C PHE A 207 4.61 9.22 4.40
N TRP A 208 3.92 8.39 3.60
CA TRP A 208 3.52 7.06 4.03
C TRP A 208 4.71 6.15 4.35
N ALA A 209 5.78 6.19 3.56
CA ALA A 209 7.00 5.44 3.84
C ALA A 209 7.62 5.84 5.19
N LYS A 210 7.60 7.14 5.52
CA LYS A 210 8.11 7.65 6.80
C LYS A 210 7.22 7.23 7.98
N GLU A 211 5.89 7.28 7.81
CA GLU A 211 4.96 6.83 8.85
C GLU A 211 5.08 5.32 9.07
N ARG A 212 5.15 4.52 8.00
CA ARG A 212 5.39 3.07 8.07
C ARG A 212 6.67 2.75 8.81
N TYR A 213 7.77 3.38 8.44
CA TYR A 213 9.04 3.19 9.12
C TYR A 213 8.94 3.51 10.62
N ARG A 214 8.31 4.62 10.98
CA ARG A 214 8.14 4.99 12.40
C ARG A 214 7.30 3.96 13.17
N PHE A 215 6.17 3.57 12.60
CA PHE A 215 5.24 2.63 13.21
C PHE A 215 5.91 1.26 13.44
N LEU A 216 6.44 0.65 12.38
CA LEU A 216 7.07 -0.67 12.44
C LEU A 216 8.31 -0.67 13.32
N LYS A 217 9.14 0.38 13.26
CA LYS A 217 10.31 0.50 14.12
C LYS A 217 9.94 0.53 15.59
N ALA A 218 8.93 1.32 15.95
CA ALA A 218 8.45 1.38 17.34
C ALA A 218 7.89 0.01 17.79
N HIS A 219 7.15 -0.67 16.91
CA HIS A 219 6.60 -2.00 17.17
C HIS A 219 7.71 -3.03 17.47
N PHE A 220 8.66 -3.22 16.56
CA PHE A 220 9.74 -4.19 16.74
C PHE A 220 10.67 -3.84 17.89
N GLN A 221 10.91 -2.55 18.15
CA GLN A 221 11.68 -2.12 19.32
C GLN A 221 11.01 -2.49 20.64
N GLU A 222 9.68 -2.42 20.72
CA GLU A 222 8.94 -2.84 21.92
C GLU A 222 8.96 -4.37 22.09
N LEU A 223 8.87 -5.14 21.00
CA LEU A 223 9.05 -6.60 21.05
C LEU A 223 10.44 -6.98 21.56
N ILE A 224 11.49 -6.39 20.99
CA ILE A 224 12.89 -6.63 21.41
C ILE A 224 13.11 -6.20 22.87
N LYS A 225 12.45 -5.13 23.33
CA LYS A 225 12.54 -4.71 24.72
C LYS A 225 11.91 -5.73 25.68
N LYS A 226 10.79 -6.35 25.29
CA LYS A 226 10.12 -7.40 26.07
C LYS A 226 10.88 -8.72 26.04
N ASN A 227 11.41 -9.08 24.86
CA ASN A 227 12.23 -10.25 24.64
C ASN A 227 13.46 -9.90 23.78
N PRO A 228 14.63 -9.65 24.39
CA PRO A 228 15.85 -9.32 23.66
C PRO A 228 16.40 -10.44 22.76
N GLN A 229 15.86 -11.66 22.88
CA GLN A 229 16.23 -12.82 22.05
C GLN A 229 15.16 -13.19 21.03
N ASP A 230 14.21 -12.29 20.77
CA ASP A 230 13.23 -12.45 19.70
C ASP A 230 13.91 -12.32 18.34
N LEU A 231 14.26 -13.47 17.74
CA LEU A 231 14.98 -13.53 16.48
C LEU A 231 14.19 -12.90 15.33
N GLU A 232 12.88 -13.15 15.30
CA GLU A 232 11.97 -12.62 14.29
C GLU A 232 11.92 -11.10 14.37
N ALA A 233 11.67 -10.52 15.56
CA ALA A 233 11.64 -9.07 15.72
C ALA A 233 12.99 -8.40 15.42
N LEU A 234 14.12 -9.05 15.74
CA LEU A 234 15.45 -8.58 15.37
C LEU A 234 15.66 -8.61 13.86
N ASN A 235 15.26 -9.69 13.19
CA ASN A 235 15.38 -9.83 11.75
C ASN A 235 14.51 -8.82 11.01
N GLU A 236 13.24 -8.69 11.39
CA GLU A 236 12.30 -7.72 10.80
C GLU A 236 12.74 -6.27 11.00
N LEU A 237 13.26 -5.93 12.19
CA LEU A 237 13.86 -4.61 12.39
C LEU A 237 15.10 -4.42 11.50
N GLY A 238 15.89 -5.45 11.27
CA GLY A 238 17.03 -5.42 10.35
C GLY A 238 16.60 -5.13 8.90
N VAL A 239 15.58 -5.82 8.42
CA VAL A 239 14.97 -5.61 7.10
C VAL A 239 14.44 -4.18 6.98
N LEU A 240 13.69 -3.71 7.98
CA LEU A 240 13.15 -2.35 8.00
C LEU A 240 14.25 -1.28 7.98
N GLU A 241 15.35 -1.45 8.74
CA GLU A 241 16.48 -0.53 8.71
C GLU A 241 17.19 -0.57 7.35
N HIS A 242 17.25 -1.73 6.69
CA HIS A 242 17.78 -1.83 5.34
C HIS A 242 16.92 -1.06 4.32
N GLU A 243 15.60 -1.26 4.33
CA GLU A 243 14.64 -0.55 3.48
C GLU A 243 14.74 0.97 3.65
N ALA A 244 14.95 1.43 4.88
CA ALA A 244 15.15 2.84 5.20
C ALA A 244 16.54 3.39 4.82
N GLY A 245 17.45 2.55 4.31
CA GLY A 245 18.82 2.92 3.93
C GLY A 245 19.83 2.92 5.08
N ASN A 246 19.43 2.53 6.30
CA ASN A 246 20.28 2.47 7.49
C ASN A 246 21.08 1.16 7.54
N LYS A 247 21.92 0.92 6.52
CA LYS A 247 22.67 -0.33 6.33
C LYS A 247 23.49 -0.76 7.55
N GLY A 248 24.07 0.19 8.29
CA GLY A 248 24.85 -0.10 9.50
C GLY A 248 24.00 -0.66 10.64
N ASP A 249 22.81 -0.10 10.85
CA ASP A 249 21.87 -0.61 11.84
C ASP A 249 21.29 -1.95 11.41
N ALA A 250 20.97 -2.13 10.13
CA ALA A 250 20.55 -3.43 9.58
C ALA A 250 21.58 -4.53 9.84
N ARG A 251 22.86 -4.31 9.47
CA ARG A 251 23.96 -5.25 9.73
C ARG A 251 24.09 -5.57 11.22
N LYS A 252 23.93 -4.57 12.08
CA LYS A 252 23.95 -4.77 13.54
C LYS A 252 22.82 -5.70 13.98
N ARG A 253 21.60 -5.54 13.47
CA ARG A 253 20.46 -6.40 13.83
C ARG A 253 20.65 -7.84 13.37
N PHE A 254 21.04 -8.06 12.11
CA PHE A 254 21.33 -9.40 11.62
C PHE A 254 22.49 -10.05 12.39
N GLY A 255 23.52 -9.28 12.75
CA GLY A 255 24.59 -9.76 13.62
C GLY A 255 24.14 -10.14 15.04
N GLN A 256 23.08 -9.51 15.58
CA GLN A 256 22.49 -9.91 16.85
C GLN A 256 21.73 -11.23 16.72
N VAL A 257 20.98 -11.44 15.62
CA VAL A 257 20.34 -12.73 15.32
C VAL A 257 21.40 -13.84 15.30
N LEU A 258 22.48 -13.63 14.55
CA LEU A 258 23.56 -14.62 14.40
C LEU A 258 24.40 -14.85 15.67
N ALA A 259 24.38 -13.90 16.62
CA ALA A 259 25.01 -14.10 17.92
C ALA A 259 24.18 -15.01 18.85
N ILE A 260 22.87 -15.10 18.61
CA ILE A 260 21.94 -15.96 19.35
C ILE A 260 21.82 -17.31 18.65
N ASP A 261 21.58 -17.30 17.34
CA ASP A 261 21.53 -18.48 16.47
C ASP A 261 22.45 -18.30 15.26
N ASN A 262 23.62 -18.93 15.30
CA ASN A 262 24.59 -18.85 14.21
C ASN A 262 24.18 -19.63 12.95
N GLY A 263 23.12 -20.44 13.03
CA GLY A 263 22.53 -21.22 11.96
C GLY A 263 21.30 -20.56 11.35
N ASP A 264 20.96 -19.31 11.71
CA ASP A 264 19.81 -18.62 11.13
C ASP A 264 20.05 -18.29 9.64
N ALA A 265 19.38 -19.03 8.76
CA ALA A 265 19.55 -18.90 7.32
C ALA A 265 19.10 -17.53 6.80
N SER A 266 18.01 -16.99 7.34
CA SER A 266 17.43 -15.70 6.95
C SER A 266 18.37 -14.54 7.25
N ALA A 267 19.02 -14.53 8.41
CA ALA A 267 19.99 -13.50 8.78
C ALA A 267 21.25 -13.55 7.91
N TRP A 268 21.75 -14.75 7.57
CA TRP A 268 22.85 -14.89 6.61
C TRP A 268 22.47 -14.42 5.21
N ASN A 269 21.26 -14.75 4.74
CA ASN A 269 20.74 -14.29 3.45
C ASN A 269 20.59 -12.75 3.43
N ASN A 270 20.10 -12.17 4.51
CA ASN A 270 19.94 -10.73 4.65
C ASN A 270 21.28 -9.98 4.70
N LEU A 271 22.30 -10.52 5.40
CA LEU A 271 23.67 -9.98 5.31
C LEU A 271 24.24 -10.08 3.90
N GLY A 272 24.09 -11.23 3.24
CA GLY A 272 24.48 -11.40 1.84
C GLY A 272 23.83 -10.37 0.91
N THR A 273 22.58 -10.01 1.17
CA THR A 273 21.85 -8.97 0.43
C THR A 273 22.45 -7.59 0.64
N LEU A 274 22.82 -7.25 1.89
CA LEU A 274 23.51 -5.99 2.18
C LEU A 274 24.85 -5.87 1.45
N GLU A 275 25.65 -6.94 1.43
CA GLU A 275 26.94 -6.95 0.73
C GLU A 275 26.78 -6.93 -0.80
N PHE A 276 25.79 -7.66 -1.33
CA PHE A 276 25.49 -7.67 -2.75
C PHE A 276 25.13 -6.26 -3.25
N LEU A 277 24.28 -5.55 -2.49
CA LEU A 277 23.91 -4.17 -2.78
C LEU A 277 25.03 -3.16 -2.51
N ALA A 278 26.05 -3.52 -1.74
CA ALA A 278 27.29 -2.76 -1.59
C ALA A 278 28.28 -3.01 -2.75
N GLY A 279 28.03 -4.01 -3.59
CA GLY A 279 28.91 -4.42 -4.69
C GLY A 279 30.03 -5.38 -4.28
N ASP A 280 30.08 -5.79 -3.01
CA ASP A 280 31.02 -6.82 -2.55
C ASP A 280 30.42 -8.20 -2.79
N PHE A 281 30.44 -8.62 -4.06
CA PHE A 281 29.85 -9.88 -4.48
C PHE A 281 30.57 -11.12 -3.90
N ALA A 282 31.83 -10.97 -3.48
CA ALA A 282 32.58 -12.05 -2.86
C ALA A 282 32.15 -12.26 -1.40
N ALA A 283 31.99 -11.17 -0.64
CA ALA A 283 31.41 -11.23 0.69
C ALA A 283 29.95 -11.72 0.64
N ALA A 284 29.17 -11.23 -0.32
CA ALA A 284 27.80 -11.70 -0.54
C ALA A 284 27.73 -13.20 -0.82
N GLU A 285 28.57 -13.72 -1.73
CA GLU A 285 28.65 -15.16 -2.01
C GLU A 285 28.98 -15.95 -0.74
N ALA A 286 29.92 -15.47 0.08
CA ALA A 286 30.30 -16.14 1.32
C ALA A 286 29.14 -16.23 2.33
N ASP A 287 28.35 -15.16 2.49
CA ASP A 287 27.23 -15.15 3.42
C ASP A 287 26.02 -15.95 2.89
N TYR A 288 25.71 -15.87 1.58
CA TYR A 288 24.69 -16.73 0.99
C TYR A 288 25.06 -18.23 1.01
N LEU A 289 26.36 -18.56 0.93
CA LEU A 289 26.81 -19.96 1.12
C LEU A 289 26.53 -20.46 2.54
N LYS A 290 26.63 -19.59 3.56
CA LYS A 290 26.22 -19.95 4.93
C LYS A 290 24.71 -20.11 5.03
N ALA A 291 23.94 -19.23 4.39
CA ALA A 291 22.47 -19.33 4.34
C ALA A 291 22.02 -20.67 3.72
N THR A 292 22.55 -21.03 2.55
CA THR A 292 22.25 -22.33 1.90
C THR A 292 22.81 -23.55 2.63
N GLY A 293 23.85 -23.37 3.44
CA GLY A 293 24.34 -24.42 4.35
C GLY A 293 23.41 -24.64 5.54
N ALA A 294 22.80 -23.57 6.06
CA ALA A 294 21.83 -23.59 7.15
C ALA A 294 20.46 -24.11 6.68
N ASP A 295 19.96 -23.62 5.55
CA ASP A 295 18.76 -24.13 4.89
C ASP A 295 19.04 -24.47 3.41
N PRO A 296 19.36 -25.74 3.11
CA PRO A 296 19.59 -26.19 1.74
C PRO A 296 18.34 -26.28 0.87
N ALA A 297 17.14 -26.14 1.45
CA ALA A 297 15.85 -26.28 0.77
C ALA A 297 15.25 -24.93 0.34
N ASP A 298 15.82 -23.79 0.76
CA ASP A 298 15.37 -22.46 0.33
C ASP A 298 15.82 -22.14 -1.11
N PRO A 299 14.91 -22.12 -2.11
CA PRO A 299 15.27 -21.79 -3.48
C PRO A 299 15.76 -20.35 -3.64
N GLU A 300 15.36 -19.40 -2.78
CA GLU A 300 15.72 -17.99 -2.90
C GLU A 300 17.19 -17.76 -2.56
N ALA A 301 17.70 -18.36 -1.48
CA ALA A 301 19.13 -18.31 -1.15
C ALA A 301 20.01 -18.86 -2.28
N TRP A 302 19.60 -19.95 -2.95
CA TRP A 302 20.30 -20.47 -4.13
C TRP A 302 20.23 -19.51 -5.32
N LEU A 303 19.09 -18.85 -5.53
CA LEU A 303 18.92 -17.85 -6.58
C LEU A 303 19.81 -16.61 -6.35
N ASN A 304 19.97 -16.21 -5.09
CA ASN A 304 20.88 -15.13 -4.69
C ASN A 304 22.35 -15.52 -4.91
N LEU A 305 22.74 -16.77 -4.66
CA LEU A 305 24.06 -17.29 -5.05
C LEU A 305 24.26 -17.28 -6.57
N THR A 306 23.25 -17.66 -7.36
CA THR A 306 23.31 -17.55 -8.84
C THR A 306 23.61 -16.11 -9.26
N ARG A 307 22.89 -15.13 -8.70
CA ARG A 307 23.11 -13.70 -8.99
C ARG A 307 24.54 -13.27 -8.63
N CYS A 308 25.07 -13.71 -7.49
CA CYS A 308 26.46 -13.43 -7.10
C CYS A 308 27.46 -14.02 -8.08
N ALA A 309 27.30 -15.31 -8.43
CA ALA A 309 28.20 -15.99 -9.35
C ALA A 309 28.24 -15.32 -10.74
N LEU A 310 27.09 -14.81 -11.22
CA LEU A 310 27.04 -14.02 -12.45
C LEU A 310 27.78 -12.70 -12.33
N LYS A 311 27.62 -11.97 -11.22
CA LYS A 311 28.36 -10.71 -10.97
C LYS A 311 29.87 -10.93 -10.82
N LEU A 312 30.27 -12.09 -10.31
CA LEU A 312 31.66 -12.54 -10.22
C LEU A 312 32.20 -13.15 -11.53
N MET A 313 31.42 -13.15 -12.61
CA MET A 313 31.79 -13.74 -13.90
C MET A 313 32.20 -15.21 -13.80
N ASN A 314 31.56 -15.97 -12.91
CA ASN A 314 31.76 -17.41 -12.73
C ASN A 314 30.56 -18.21 -13.27
N PRO A 315 30.51 -18.49 -14.58
CA PRO A 315 29.36 -19.14 -15.22
C PRO A 315 29.15 -20.58 -14.76
N GLU A 316 30.20 -21.29 -14.36
CA GLU A 316 30.11 -22.67 -13.88
C GLU A 316 29.37 -22.74 -12.55
N LYS A 317 29.74 -21.90 -11.58
CA LYS A 317 29.00 -21.76 -10.33
C LYS A 317 27.57 -21.26 -10.55
N ALA A 318 27.38 -20.28 -11.44
CA ALA A 318 26.06 -19.74 -11.73
C ALA A 318 25.10 -20.84 -12.24
N LYS A 319 25.56 -21.70 -13.15
CA LYS A 319 24.79 -22.87 -13.64
C LYS A 319 24.52 -23.89 -12.53
N GLN A 320 25.51 -24.17 -11.68
CA GLN A 320 25.34 -25.11 -10.58
C GLN A 320 24.27 -24.62 -9.57
N TYR A 321 24.40 -23.39 -9.10
CA TYR A 321 23.48 -22.81 -8.13
C TYR A 321 22.07 -22.65 -8.71
N SER A 322 21.97 -22.25 -9.98
CA SER A 322 20.67 -22.05 -10.61
C SER A 322 19.94 -23.36 -10.88
N ALA A 323 20.67 -24.42 -11.24
CA ALA A 323 20.11 -25.77 -11.34
C ALA A 323 19.53 -26.23 -9.99
N LYS A 324 20.20 -25.89 -8.87
CA LYS A 324 19.69 -26.19 -7.53
C LYS A 324 18.44 -25.37 -7.21
N ALA A 325 18.44 -24.06 -7.45
CA ALA A 325 17.26 -23.21 -7.26
C ALA A 325 16.04 -23.71 -8.06
N VAL A 326 16.23 -24.01 -9.36
CA VAL A 326 15.16 -24.52 -10.25
C VAL A 326 14.70 -25.93 -9.86
N SER A 327 15.58 -26.76 -9.29
CA SER A 327 15.18 -28.08 -8.79
C SER A 327 14.25 -28.00 -7.56
N LEU A 328 14.37 -26.92 -6.78
CA LEU A 328 13.56 -26.67 -5.59
C LEU A 328 12.26 -25.93 -5.96
N ASP A 329 12.36 -24.94 -6.85
CA ASP A 329 11.22 -24.23 -7.44
C ASP A 329 11.34 -24.15 -8.98
N PRO A 330 10.65 -25.04 -9.72
CA PRO A 330 10.62 -25.02 -11.18
C PRO A 330 10.08 -23.71 -11.79
N GLY A 331 9.29 -22.93 -11.04
CA GLY A 331 8.77 -21.63 -11.47
C GLY A 331 9.87 -20.58 -11.70
N LEU A 332 11.07 -20.80 -11.16
CA LEU A 332 12.23 -19.92 -11.35
C LEU A 332 12.93 -20.10 -12.71
N ALA A 333 12.62 -21.18 -13.45
CA ALA A 333 13.30 -21.50 -14.71
C ALA A 333 13.27 -20.35 -15.74
N PRO A 334 12.12 -19.68 -16.02
CA PRO A 334 12.09 -18.59 -16.99
C PRO A 334 12.98 -17.39 -16.62
N ALA A 335 13.05 -17.07 -15.32
CA ALA A 335 13.91 -16.00 -14.81
C ALA A 335 15.39 -16.37 -14.96
N VAL A 336 15.75 -17.58 -14.54
CA VAL A 336 17.13 -18.10 -14.62
C VAL A 336 17.62 -18.19 -16.07
N GLU A 337 16.81 -18.73 -16.99
CA GLU A 337 17.15 -18.80 -18.41
C GLU A 337 17.42 -17.43 -19.02
N THR A 338 16.71 -16.41 -18.55
CA THR A 338 16.92 -15.03 -19.02
C THR A 338 18.25 -14.47 -18.53
N TRP A 339 18.73 -14.86 -17.34
CA TRP A 339 20.01 -14.37 -16.80
C TRP A 339 21.24 -15.08 -17.37
N LEU A 340 21.08 -16.32 -17.85
CA LEU A 340 22.18 -17.13 -18.38
C LEU A 340 22.40 -16.98 -19.89
N LYS A 341 21.56 -16.21 -20.58
CA LYS A 341 21.70 -15.87 -22.01
C LYS A 341 22.67 -14.72 -22.22
#